data_AF-A0A1V4JWT8-F1
#
_entry.id   AF-A0A1V4JWT8-F1
#
_cell.length_a   1.000
_cell.length_b   1.000
_cell.length_c   1.000
_cell.angle_alpha   90.00
_cell.angle_beta   90.00
_cell.angle_gamma   90.00
#
_symmetry.space_group_name_H-M   'P 1'
#
loop_
_entity.id
_entity.type
_entity.pdbx_description
1 polymer ?
#
loop_
_entity_poly.entity_id
_entity_poly.type
_entity_poly.pdbx_seq_one_letter_code
_entity_poly.pdbx_strand_id
1 'polypeptide(L)'
;MVPQGIKPVLQRTAIEILAWGLRNLKSYQLASVTSPSLIVECGGQLVQSCVIKNVKKNPNFDVSVLFMEVRLPQESLYSPPIIIKIIDNRPFGRRPVVGQCTIRSLEDFYCNPYEEETSGAQEPSDDVSLTPRDDVLIDIDDKEPLIPAQEEEFIDWWSKFYASTGEREKCGCYLEKGFDTLKVYETELENVEDFEHLSDFCHTFKLYRGRSQDLSDDPSVVGEFKGSFKIYPLPDDPRVPVPPRQFHQLPARGPQECLLRVYIIRAFGLQPKDANGKCDPYVKISVGKKSINDQENYIACTLEPVFGKLFELSCTLPLEKDLKITLYDYDLLSKDEKIGETVIDLENRFLSKYGARCGLPQTYCVSGPNQWRDQLRPSQLLHLFSLQHNYKAPVYKSDRLIFRDQEYILSELEDGKALNPHLGPVEERLALAALRKQGLVPEHVETRALYSPLQPDIEQESPDVKRNLRAI
;
A
#
# COMPACT_ATOMS: atom_id res chain seq x y z
N MET A 1 -27.35 -1.85 41.23
CA MET A 1 -25.90 -1.87 41.57
C MET A 1 -25.32 -3.19 41.10
N VAL A 2 -24.25 -3.17 40.31
CA VAL A 2 -23.55 -4.40 39.89
C VAL A 2 -22.74 -4.95 41.08
N PRO A 3 -22.81 -6.26 41.38
CA PRO A 3 -22.07 -6.88 42.48
C PRO A 3 -20.55 -6.66 42.35
N GLN A 4 -19.88 -6.50 43.49
CA GLN A 4 -18.46 -6.11 43.55
C GLN A 4 -17.52 -7.16 42.93
N GLY A 5 -17.93 -8.43 42.87
CA GLY A 5 -17.16 -9.52 42.24
C GLY A 5 -17.37 -9.70 40.72
N ILE A 6 -18.22 -8.89 40.08
CA ILE A 6 -18.47 -8.95 38.62
C ILE A 6 -18.03 -7.64 37.93
N LYS A 7 -17.55 -6.65 38.70
CA LYS A 7 -17.03 -5.42 38.12
C LYS A 7 -15.63 -5.67 37.57
N PRO A 8 -15.36 -5.31 36.31
CA PRO A 8 -14.02 -5.44 35.77
C PRO A 8 -13.04 -4.59 36.58
N VAL A 9 -11.86 -5.16 36.85
CA VAL A 9 -10.75 -4.43 37.48
C VAL A 9 -10.25 -3.40 36.48
N LEU A 10 -10.22 -2.14 36.89
CA LEU A 10 -9.70 -1.05 36.07
C LEU A 10 -8.22 -0.81 36.38
N GLN A 11 -7.43 -0.57 35.35
CA GLN A 11 -6.02 -0.20 35.44
C GLN A 11 -5.75 1.10 34.70
N ARG A 12 -4.68 1.82 35.06
CA ARG A 12 -4.21 2.96 34.27
C ARG A 12 -3.67 2.46 32.94
N THR A 13 -4.10 3.06 31.85
CA THR A 13 -3.75 2.61 30.50
C THR A 13 -3.45 3.83 29.62
N ALA A 14 -2.34 3.73 28.89
CA ALA A 14 -1.99 4.65 27.83
C ALA A 14 -2.74 4.27 26.55
N ILE A 15 -3.30 5.27 25.88
CA ILE A 15 -3.71 5.14 24.47
C ILE A 15 -2.89 6.18 23.69
N GLU A 16 -1.94 5.68 22.92
CA GLU A 16 -1.23 6.46 21.91
C GLU A 16 -1.97 6.39 20.59
N ILE A 17 -2.11 7.52 19.92
CA ILE A 17 -2.93 7.67 18.72
C ILE A 17 -2.07 8.27 17.63
N LEU A 18 -1.82 7.50 16.58
CA LEU A 18 -1.31 8.03 15.32
C LEU A 18 -2.49 8.61 14.53
N ALA A 19 -2.68 9.93 14.61
CA ALA A 19 -3.58 10.70 13.77
C ALA A 19 -2.85 11.14 12.49
N TRP A 20 -2.72 10.24 11.51
CA TRP A 20 -1.96 10.51 10.30
C TRP A 20 -2.63 11.58 9.42
N GLY A 21 -3.89 11.36 9.06
CA GLY A 21 -4.61 12.30 8.20
C GLY A 21 -6.03 11.89 7.85
N LEU A 22 -6.66 12.71 7.02
CA LEU A 22 -8.02 12.50 6.53
C LEU A 22 -8.03 12.34 5.02
N ARG A 23 -8.83 11.44 4.47
CA ARG A 23 -8.94 11.22 3.02
C ARG A 23 -10.39 11.26 2.59
N ASN A 24 -10.61 11.52 1.31
CA ASN A 24 -11.90 11.32 0.65
C ASN A 24 -13.10 12.01 1.35
N LEU A 25 -12.88 13.14 2.03
CA LEU A 25 -13.93 13.85 2.76
C LEU A 25 -14.98 14.41 1.78
N LYS A 26 -16.23 13.95 1.93
CA LYS A 26 -17.39 14.47 1.18
C LYS A 26 -17.82 15.84 1.72
N SER A 27 -18.52 16.59 0.87
CA SER A 27 -19.14 17.85 1.30
C SER A 27 -20.20 17.61 2.38
N TYR A 28 -20.30 18.56 3.30
CA TYR A 28 -21.28 18.55 4.39
C TYR A 28 -22.15 19.80 4.33
N GLN A 29 -23.48 19.60 4.24
CA GLN A 29 -24.46 20.67 4.05
C GLN A 29 -24.12 21.57 2.85
N LEU A 30 -23.89 20.95 1.68
CA LEU A 30 -23.53 21.59 0.41
C LEU A 30 -22.20 22.39 0.41
N ALA A 31 -21.46 22.39 1.52
CA ALA A 31 -20.16 23.05 1.63
C ALA A 31 -19.03 22.01 1.69
N SER A 32 -17.93 22.27 0.98
CA SER A 32 -16.71 21.49 1.12
C SER A 32 -16.14 21.61 2.53
N VAL A 33 -15.68 20.49 3.08
CA VAL A 33 -14.85 20.47 4.30
C VAL A 33 -13.46 21.00 3.95
N THR A 34 -12.95 21.96 4.70
CA THR A 34 -11.65 22.60 4.40
C THR A 34 -10.68 22.55 5.56
N SER A 35 -11.16 22.78 6.78
CA SER A 35 -10.29 22.95 7.96
C SER A 35 -10.69 22.01 9.10
N PRO A 36 -10.58 20.68 8.90
CA PRO A 36 -11.02 19.71 9.88
C PRO A 36 -10.05 19.55 11.07
N SER A 37 -10.58 19.09 12.20
CA SER A 37 -9.85 18.58 13.35
C SER A 37 -10.44 17.24 13.81
N LEU A 38 -9.64 16.41 14.44
CA LEU A 38 -10.03 15.12 15.00
C LEU A 38 -10.32 15.25 16.50
N ILE A 39 -11.38 14.58 16.96
CA ILE A 39 -11.64 14.27 18.36
C ILE A 39 -11.64 12.76 18.52
N VAL A 40 -10.91 12.25 19.52
CA VAL A 40 -10.92 10.84 19.93
C VAL A 40 -11.44 10.76 21.36
N GLU A 41 -12.44 9.91 21.58
CA GLU A 41 -13.09 9.69 22.88
C GLU A 41 -12.96 8.20 23.27
N CYS A 42 -12.57 7.93 24.51
CA CYS A 42 -12.52 6.57 25.07
C CYS A 42 -12.61 6.62 26.59
N GLY A 43 -13.40 5.74 27.20
CA GLY A 43 -13.50 5.61 28.66
C GLY A 43 -13.82 6.90 29.42
N GLY A 44 -14.62 7.79 28.82
CA GLY A 44 -14.98 9.09 29.40
C GLY A 44 -13.91 10.18 29.30
N GLN A 45 -12.75 9.87 28.71
CA GLN A 45 -11.71 10.85 28.36
C GLN A 45 -11.80 11.21 26.88
N LEU A 46 -11.27 12.39 26.53
CA LEU A 46 -11.19 12.85 25.16
C LEU A 46 -9.88 13.58 24.88
N VAL A 47 -9.40 13.47 23.65
CA VAL A 47 -8.27 14.24 23.12
C VAL A 47 -8.64 14.82 21.76
N GLN A 48 -8.16 16.03 21.48
CA GLN A 48 -8.41 16.72 20.22
C GLN A 48 -7.09 17.01 19.51
N SER A 49 -7.05 16.82 18.19
CA SER A 49 -5.92 17.23 17.36
C SER A 49 -5.88 18.74 17.14
N CYS A 50 -4.76 19.21 16.58
CA CYS A 50 -4.71 20.49 15.89
C CYS A 50 -5.66 20.52 14.67
N VAL A 51 -5.96 21.73 14.19
CA VAL A 51 -6.77 21.93 12.99
C VAL A 51 -5.89 21.81 11.75
N ILE A 52 -6.26 20.95 10.81
CA ILE A 52 -5.66 20.95 9.47
C ILE A 52 -6.05 22.27 8.81
N LYS A 53 -5.05 23.07 8.40
CA LYS A 53 -5.31 24.40 7.81
C LYS A 53 -6.12 24.30 6.52
N ASN A 54 -5.72 23.40 5.62
CA ASN A 54 -6.41 23.14 4.36
C ASN A 54 -6.23 21.69 3.90
N VAL A 55 -7.25 20.87 4.11
CA VAL A 55 -7.23 19.43 3.80
C VAL A 55 -7.05 19.14 2.30
N LYS A 56 -7.41 20.07 1.42
CA LYS A 56 -7.22 19.92 -0.04
C LYS A 56 -5.79 20.19 -0.50
N LYS A 57 -4.97 20.81 0.35
CA LYS A 57 -3.53 21.09 0.08
C LYS A 57 -2.63 20.11 0.80
N ASN A 58 -2.89 19.88 2.08
CA ASN A 58 -2.21 18.87 2.87
C ASN A 58 -3.25 18.20 3.77
N PRO A 59 -3.58 16.92 3.53
CA PRO A 59 -4.59 16.23 4.29
C PRO A 59 -4.08 15.56 5.59
N ASN A 60 -2.80 15.77 5.94
CA ASN A 60 -2.18 15.25 7.15
C ASN A 60 -2.24 16.24 8.32
N PHE A 61 -2.23 15.72 9.55
CA PHE A 61 -2.16 16.54 10.76
C PHE A 61 -0.72 16.99 11.03
N ASP A 62 -0.53 18.28 11.37
CA ASP A 62 0.80 18.84 11.70
C ASP A 62 1.40 18.18 12.95
N VAL A 63 0.54 17.81 13.92
CA VAL A 63 0.87 16.99 15.08
C VAL A 63 0.09 15.68 14.98
N SER A 64 0.78 14.62 14.57
CA SER A 64 0.19 13.33 14.21
C SER A 64 0.21 12.31 15.34
N VAL A 65 0.87 12.57 16.47
CA VAL A 65 0.83 11.69 17.65
C VAL A 65 0.08 12.39 18.76
N LEU A 66 -1.02 11.80 19.20
CA LEU A 66 -1.81 12.23 20.35
C LEU A 66 -1.70 11.19 21.46
N PHE A 67 -1.95 11.63 22.68
CA PHE A 67 -1.90 10.79 23.86
C PHE A 67 -3.07 11.05 24.78
N MET A 68 -3.63 9.98 25.34
CA MET A 68 -4.58 10.06 26.44
C MET A 68 -4.32 8.96 27.46
N GLU A 69 -4.45 9.30 28.74
CA GLU A 69 -4.44 8.34 29.85
C GLU A 69 -5.88 8.04 30.27
N VAL A 70 -6.24 6.76 30.33
CA VAL A 70 -7.60 6.31 30.62
C VAL A 70 -7.55 5.16 31.64
N ARG A 71 -8.60 5.02 32.45
CA ARG A 71 -8.79 3.80 33.25
C ARG A 71 -9.62 2.79 32.47
N LEU A 72 -8.96 1.78 31.91
CA LEU A 72 -9.61 0.71 31.16
C LEU A 72 -9.66 -0.59 31.97
N PRO A 73 -10.64 -1.47 31.71
CA PRO A 73 -10.62 -2.85 32.20
C PRO A 73 -9.31 -3.57 31.85
N GLN A 74 -8.85 -4.44 32.76
CA GLN A 74 -7.72 -5.33 32.49
C GLN A 74 -8.04 -6.33 31.37
N GLU A 75 -9.28 -6.83 31.35
CA GLU A 75 -9.78 -7.73 30.31
C GLU A 75 -10.30 -6.89 29.12
N SER A 76 -9.65 -7.04 27.96
CA SER A 76 -9.95 -6.28 26.73
C SER A 76 -11.42 -6.36 26.30
N LEU A 77 -12.09 -7.49 26.54
CA LEU A 77 -13.49 -7.75 26.21
C LEU A 77 -14.47 -6.73 26.82
N TYR A 78 -14.12 -6.16 27.98
CA TYR A 78 -14.96 -5.16 28.65
C TYR A 78 -14.58 -3.72 28.31
N SER A 79 -13.56 -3.52 27.48
CA SER A 79 -13.08 -2.18 27.15
C SER A 79 -14.13 -1.39 26.38
N PRO A 80 -14.37 -0.13 26.75
CA PRO A 80 -15.25 0.74 26.00
C PRO A 80 -14.68 1.00 24.59
N PRO A 81 -15.55 1.27 23.61
CA PRO A 81 -15.10 1.55 22.25
C PRO A 81 -14.35 2.89 22.17
N ILE A 82 -13.46 3.01 21.19
CA ILE A 82 -12.89 4.29 20.77
C ILE A 82 -13.83 4.94 19.77
N ILE A 83 -14.23 6.19 20.02
CA ILE A 83 -15.07 6.99 19.12
C ILE A 83 -14.21 8.09 18.50
N ILE A 84 -14.21 8.15 17.17
CA ILE A 84 -13.50 9.16 16.39
C ILE A 84 -14.55 10.08 15.77
N LYS A 85 -14.38 11.39 15.92
CA LYS A 85 -15.24 12.43 15.31
C LYS A 85 -14.37 13.43 14.55
N ILE A 86 -14.79 13.75 13.33
CA ILE A 86 -14.17 14.79 12.51
C ILE A 86 -15.03 16.05 12.59
N ILE A 87 -14.41 17.14 13.03
CA ILE A 87 -15.03 18.44 13.22
C ILE A 87 -14.53 19.38 12.14
N ASP A 88 -15.42 19.95 11.33
CA ASP A 88 -15.05 20.98 10.34
C ASP A 88 -15.06 22.37 11.00
N ASN A 89 -13.91 23.02 11.09
CA ASN A 89 -13.79 24.33 11.76
C ASN A 89 -14.09 25.45 10.74
N ARG A 90 -15.35 25.89 10.70
CA ARG A 90 -15.84 26.89 9.75
C ARG A 90 -15.72 28.32 10.30
N PRO A 91 -15.78 29.34 9.42
CA PRO A 91 -15.90 30.74 9.84
C PRO A 91 -17.08 30.95 10.80
N PHE A 92 -16.99 32.01 11.62
CA PHE A 92 -18.02 32.39 12.60
C PHE A 92 -18.29 31.34 13.69
N GLY A 93 -17.32 30.48 13.99
CA GLY A 93 -17.35 29.55 15.13
C GLY A 93 -18.21 28.30 14.95
N ARG A 94 -18.76 28.06 13.74
CA ARG A 94 -19.50 26.83 13.45
C ARG A 94 -18.53 25.64 13.37
N ARG A 95 -18.82 24.58 14.13
CA ARG A 95 -17.98 23.37 14.25
C ARG A 95 -18.80 22.09 14.09
N PRO A 96 -19.43 21.83 12.92
CA PRO A 96 -20.22 20.62 12.73
C PRO A 96 -19.35 19.36 12.75
N VAL A 97 -19.92 18.26 13.25
CA VAL A 97 -19.38 16.91 13.05
C VAL A 97 -19.68 16.48 11.62
N VAL A 98 -18.64 16.30 10.81
CA VAL A 98 -18.78 15.98 9.38
C VAL A 98 -18.59 14.50 9.07
N GLY A 99 -18.02 13.75 10.01
CA GLY A 99 -17.90 12.30 9.95
C GLY A 99 -17.55 11.72 11.31
N GLN A 100 -17.93 10.47 11.55
CA GLN A 100 -17.58 9.75 12.77
C GLN A 100 -17.38 8.26 12.49
N CYS A 101 -16.58 7.59 13.32
CA CYS A 101 -16.50 6.14 13.35
C CYS A 101 -16.33 5.62 14.78
N THR A 102 -16.65 4.35 15.00
CA THR A 102 -16.57 3.71 16.31
C THR A 102 -15.82 2.39 16.17
N ILE A 103 -14.69 2.30 16.86
CA ILE A 103 -13.84 1.12 16.96
C ILE A 103 -14.32 0.33 18.18
N ARG A 104 -14.90 -0.85 17.96
CA ARG A 104 -15.55 -1.63 19.02
C ARG A 104 -14.62 -2.61 19.71
N SER A 105 -13.83 -3.36 18.93
CA SER A 105 -12.77 -4.21 19.47
C SER A 105 -11.48 -3.41 19.51
N LEU A 106 -10.78 -3.49 20.64
CA LEU A 106 -9.48 -2.85 20.82
C LEU A 106 -8.33 -3.87 20.83
N GLU A 107 -8.64 -5.15 20.62
CA GLU A 107 -7.70 -6.28 20.78
C GLU A 107 -6.43 -6.09 19.93
N ASP A 108 -6.59 -5.73 18.66
CA ASP A 108 -5.47 -5.55 17.72
C ASP A 108 -4.55 -4.35 18.04
N PHE A 109 -4.97 -3.47 18.96
CA PHE A 109 -4.21 -2.28 19.34
C PHE A 109 -3.44 -2.45 20.65
N TYR A 110 -3.69 -3.54 21.40
CA TYR A 110 -2.91 -3.81 22.61
C TYR A 110 -1.50 -4.27 22.24
N CYS A 111 -0.50 -3.69 22.92
CA CYS A 111 0.90 -4.03 22.69
C CYS A 111 1.68 -4.10 24.00
N ASN A 112 2.81 -4.82 23.98
CA ASN A 112 3.78 -4.79 25.06
C ASN A 112 4.75 -3.61 24.83
N PRO A 113 4.73 -2.57 25.66
CA PRO A 113 5.52 -1.37 25.40
C PRO A 113 7.02 -1.55 25.69
N TYR A 114 7.41 -2.68 26.28
CA TYR A 114 8.80 -3.04 26.56
C TYR A 114 9.36 -4.08 25.58
N GLU A 115 8.52 -4.62 24.70
CA GLU A 115 9.04 -5.38 23.56
C GLU A 115 9.68 -4.38 22.61
N GLU A 116 11.02 -4.33 22.64
CA GLU A 116 11.77 -3.77 21.53
C GLU A 116 11.42 -4.63 20.30
N GLU A 117 10.71 -4.06 19.32
CA GLU A 117 10.81 -4.57 17.95
C GLU A 117 12.29 -4.47 17.58
N THR A 118 13.08 -5.54 17.80
CA THR A 118 14.56 -5.61 17.68
C THR A 118 15.17 -4.39 16.96
N SER A 119 15.51 -3.33 17.70
CA SER A 119 16.10 -2.10 17.16
C SER A 119 16.85 -1.39 18.29
N GLY A 120 18.18 -1.42 18.20
CA GLY A 120 19.08 -0.85 19.22
C GLY A 120 18.97 0.67 19.24
N ALA A 121 18.64 1.24 20.40
CA ALA A 121 18.51 2.67 20.59
C ALA A 121 19.81 3.45 20.28
N GLN A 122 19.73 4.47 19.42
CA GLN A 122 20.59 5.66 19.45
C GLN A 122 19.78 6.93 19.15
N GLU A 123 20.30 8.05 19.66
CA GLU A 123 19.69 9.39 19.70
C GLU A 123 19.32 9.98 18.32
N PRO A 124 18.36 10.93 18.29
CA PRO A 124 17.76 11.41 17.06
C PRO A 124 18.72 12.32 16.27
N SER A 125 18.76 12.14 14.95
CA SER A 125 19.29 13.15 14.02
C SER A 125 18.16 13.69 13.15
N ASP A 126 18.26 14.98 12.84
CA ASP A 126 17.21 15.86 12.33
C ASP A 126 16.57 15.42 11.00
N ASP A 127 15.26 15.72 10.91
CA ASP A 127 14.41 15.87 9.72
C ASP A 127 15.02 15.44 8.37
N VAL A 128 14.88 14.15 8.02
CA VAL A 128 15.28 13.62 6.72
C VAL A 128 14.07 13.59 5.79
N SER A 129 13.96 14.60 4.93
CA SER A 129 13.04 14.58 3.80
C SER A 129 13.37 13.38 2.89
N LEU A 130 12.40 12.49 2.64
CA LEU A 130 12.51 11.34 1.73
C LEU A 130 12.56 11.71 0.23
N THR A 131 13.11 12.87 -0.09
CA THR A 131 13.32 13.31 -1.48
C THR A 131 14.80 13.62 -1.67
N PRO A 132 15.53 12.90 -2.53
CA PRO A 132 16.80 13.40 -3.03
C PRO A 132 16.51 14.73 -3.74
N ARG A 133 16.96 15.84 -3.14
CA ARG A 133 17.24 17.05 -3.90
C ARG A 133 18.62 16.85 -4.51
N ASP A 134 18.65 16.16 -5.64
CA ASP A 134 19.69 16.30 -6.66
C ASP A 134 19.19 15.58 -7.92
N ASP A 135 19.16 16.34 -9.00
CA ASP A 135 18.71 15.91 -10.32
C ASP A 135 19.64 14.81 -10.86
N VAL A 136 19.23 13.55 -10.73
CA VAL A 136 19.71 12.47 -11.61
C VAL A 136 18.51 11.91 -12.33
N LEU A 137 18.17 12.58 -13.44
CA LEU A 137 17.30 12.05 -14.47
C LEU A 137 18.02 10.85 -15.09
N ILE A 138 17.60 9.63 -14.76
CA ILE A 138 17.87 8.48 -15.62
C ILE A 138 16.98 8.68 -16.84
N ASP A 139 17.60 9.13 -17.93
CA ASP A 139 16.97 9.18 -19.24
C ASP A 139 16.67 7.73 -19.65
N ILE A 140 15.41 7.32 -19.53
CA ILE A 140 14.93 6.08 -20.15
C ILE A 140 14.67 6.46 -21.60
N ASP A 141 15.72 6.33 -22.42
CA ASP A 141 15.65 6.59 -23.85
C ASP A 141 14.87 5.46 -24.53
N ASP A 142 13.55 5.60 -24.53
CA ASP A 142 12.61 4.72 -25.25
C ASP A 142 12.57 5.12 -26.74
N LYS A 143 13.67 4.95 -27.50
CA LYS A 143 13.65 4.95 -28.97
C LYS A 143 14.75 4.10 -29.62
N GLU A 144 14.36 2.91 -30.05
CA GLU A 144 14.42 2.38 -31.44
C GLU A 144 14.56 0.84 -31.45
N PRO A 145 13.78 0.11 -32.28
CA PRO A 145 13.93 -1.34 -32.41
C PRO A 145 15.16 -1.64 -33.25
N LEU A 146 16.29 -1.92 -32.60
CA LEU A 146 17.43 -2.55 -33.24
C LEU A 146 17.07 -4.03 -33.47
N ILE A 147 16.67 -4.37 -34.69
CA ILE A 147 16.54 -5.78 -35.14
C ILE A 147 17.96 -6.35 -35.23
N PRO A 148 18.37 -7.31 -34.38
CA PRO A 148 19.60 -8.05 -34.61
C PRO A 148 19.29 -9.18 -35.59
N ALA A 149 20.05 -9.23 -36.67
CA ALA A 149 20.05 -10.35 -37.59
C ALA A 149 20.69 -11.57 -36.92
N GLN A 150 19.88 -12.45 -36.34
CA GLN A 150 20.04 -13.90 -36.20
C GLN A 150 18.88 -14.46 -35.38
N GLU A 151 18.34 -15.61 -35.78
CA GLU A 151 17.24 -16.33 -35.11
C GLU A 151 17.66 -16.89 -33.74
N GLU A 152 18.01 -16.02 -32.80
CA GLU A 152 17.90 -16.33 -31.36
C GLU A 152 16.45 -16.02 -30.98
N GLU A 153 15.73 -16.99 -30.39
CA GLU A 153 14.41 -16.75 -29.78
C GLU A 153 14.48 -15.45 -28.97
N PHE A 154 13.65 -14.47 -29.32
CA PHE A 154 13.64 -13.16 -28.67
C PHE A 154 13.11 -13.33 -27.24
N ILE A 155 14.02 -13.51 -26.27
CA ILE A 155 13.68 -13.64 -24.87
C ILE A 155 13.36 -12.26 -24.32
N ASP A 156 12.10 -12.07 -23.94
CA ASP A 156 11.58 -10.82 -23.41
C ASP A 156 10.88 -11.02 -22.05
N TRP A 157 10.16 -9.99 -21.60
CA TRP A 157 9.39 -10.07 -20.36
C TRP A 157 8.23 -11.08 -20.45
N TRP A 158 7.66 -11.34 -21.63
CA TRP A 158 6.64 -12.38 -21.79
C TRP A 158 7.22 -13.76 -21.59
N SER A 159 8.43 -14.03 -22.08
CA SER A 159 9.13 -15.29 -21.78
C SER A 159 9.27 -15.51 -20.27
N LYS A 160 9.62 -14.46 -19.51
CA LYS A 160 9.66 -14.47 -18.03
C LYS A 160 8.28 -14.74 -17.43
N PHE A 161 7.24 -14.05 -17.89
CA PHE A 161 5.89 -14.22 -17.40
C PHE A 161 5.40 -15.65 -17.60
N TYR A 162 5.55 -16.21 -18.80
CA TYR A 162 5.16 -17.59 -19.11
C TYR A 162 5.97 -18.62 -18.32
N ALA A 163 7.28 -18.40 -18.14
CA ALA A 163 8.10 -19.22 -17.26
C ALA A 163 7.57 -19.20 -15.81
N SER A 164 7.08 -18.05 -15.36
CA SER A 164 6.57 -17.84 -13.99
C SER A 164 5.15 -18.39 -13.78
N THR A 165 4.32 -18.44 -14.83
CA THR A 165 2.99 -19.06 -14.79
C THR A 165 3.01 -20.57 -15.07
N GLY A 166 4.16 -21.13 -15.44
CA GLY A 166 4.32 -22.55 -15.77
C GLY A 166 3.98 -22.91 -17.23
N GLU A 167 3.75 -21.92 -18.08
CA GLU A 167 3.47 -22.08 -19.52
C GLU A 167 4.77 -22.35 -20.31
N ARG A 168 5.38 -23.52 -20.07
CA ARG A 168 6.71 -23.89 -20.61
C ARG A 168 6.81 -23.85 -22.14
N GLU A 169 5.71 -24.14 -22.83
CA GLU A 169 5.66 -24.12 -24.29
C GLU A 169 5.78 -22.71 -24.87
N LYS A 170 5.48 -21.68 -24.07
CA LYS A 170 5.50 -20.26 -24.49
C LYS A 170 6.73 -19.50 -24.00
N CYS A 171 7.51 -20.06 -23.08
CA CYS A 171 8.68 -19.37 -22.52
C CYS A 171 9.97 -19.58 -23.32
N GLY A 172 9.96 -20.36 -24.41
CA GLY A 172 11.16 -20.68 -25.20
C GLY A 172 12.29 -21.23 -24.32
N CYS A 173 13.54 -20.90 -24.67
CA CYS A 173 14.74 -21.26 -23.90
C CYS A 173 14.98 -20.42 -22.61
N TYR A 174 14.00 -19.63 -22.12
CA TYR A 174 14.15 -18.77 -20.93
C TYR A 174 14.64 -19.54 -19.69
N LEU A 175 13.99 -20.68 -19.40
CA LEU A 175 14.33 -21.53 -18.25
C LEU A 175 15.69 -22.23 -18.43
N GLU A 176 16.04 -22.59 -19.67
CA GLU A 176 17.32 -23.24 -20.00
C GLU A 176 18.50 -22.30 -19.79
N LYS A 177 18.31 -21.01 -20.03
CA LYS A 177 19.30 -19.96 -19.72
C LYS A 177 19.42 -19.66 -18.21
N GLY A 178 18.62 -20.29 -17.37
CA GLY A 178 18.66 -20.11 -15.91
C GLY A 178 18.22 -18.73 -15.45
N PHE A 179 17.36 -18.05 -16.22
CA PHE A 179 16.84 -16.74 -15.86
C PHE A 179 15.77 -16.79 -14.77
N ASP A 180 15.68 -15.70 -14.02
CA ASP A 180 14.80 -15.60 -12.84
C ASP A 180 13.32 -15.58 -13.22
N THR A 181 12.48 -16.18 -12.37
CA THR A 181 11.03 -16.04 -12.44
C THR A 181 10.54 -14.92 -11.51
N LEU A 182 9.32 -14.44 -11.72
CA LEU A 182 8.62 -13.53 -10.81
C LEU A 182 7.58 -14.29 -9.98
N LYS A 183 7.14 -13.68 -8.88
CA LYS A 183 6.06 -14.25 -8.07
C LYS A 183 4.70 -13.95 -8.70
N VAL A 184 3.87 -14.97 -8.88
CA VAL A 184 2.48 -14.80 -9.36
C VAL A 184 1.56 -14.92 -8.15
N TYR A 185 0.87 -13.83 -7.81
CA TYR A 185 -0.19 -13.83 -6.80
C TYR A 185 -1.56 -13.96 -7.48
N GLU A 186 -2.37 -14.90 -7.00
CA GLU A 186 -3.73 -15.15 -7.51
C GLU A 186 -4.80 -14.28 -6.81
N THR A 187 -4.35 -13.29 -6.03
CA THR A 187 -5.16 -12.30 -5.33
C THR A 187 -4.39 -10.97 -5.28
N GLU A 188 -5.07 -9.92 -4.86
CA GLU A 188 -4.51 -8.62 -4.55
C GLU A 188 -3.39 -8.75 -3.52
N LEU A 189 -2.33 -7.95 -3.66
CA LEU A 189 -1.22 -7.92 -2.73
C LEU A 189 -1.67 -7.58 -1.30
N GLU A 190 -2.72 -6.76 -1.16
CA GLU A 190 -3.38 -6.44 0.11
C GLU A 190 -4.08 -7.66 0.77
N ASN A 191 -4.31 -8.75 0.05
CA ASN A 191 -4.96 -9.95 0.56
C ASN A 191 -3.96 -11.10 0.81
N VAL A 192 -2.67 -10.89 0.53
CA VAL A 192 -1.62 -11.86 0.87
C VAL A 192 -1.33 -11.78 2.37
N GLU A 193 -1.49 -12.90 3.07
CA GLU A 193 -1.39 -12.98 4.54
C GLU A 193 -0.07 -12.42 5.09
N ASP A 194 1.04 -12.68 4.39
CA ASP A 194 2.38 -12.24 4.78
C ASP A 194 2.55 -10.71 4.85
N PHE A 195 1.63 -9.95 4.23
CA PHE A 195 1.75 -8.50 4.05
C PHE A 195 0.77 -7.66 4.89
N GLU A 196 0.05 -8.26 5.85
CA GLU A 196 -0.79 -7.53 6.85
C GLU A 196 -1.70 -6.44 6.22
N HIS A 197 -2.29 -6.74 5.06
CA HIS A 197 -3.11 -5.80 4.28
C HIS A 197 -2.43 -4.49 3.88
N LEU A 198 -1.11 -4.43 3.96
CA LEU A 198 -0.30 -3.22 3.78
C LEU A 198 -0.79 -2.07 4.68
N SER A 199 -1.26 -2.44 5.88
CA SER A 199 -1.87 -1.55 6.87
C SER A 199 -1.06 -1.44 8.16
N ASP A 200 0.17 -1.97 8.13
CA ASP A 200 1.13 -2.01 9.24
C ASP A 200 1.47 -0.63 9.79
N PHE A 201 1.63 0.38 8.92
CA PHE A 201 1.89 1.76 9.36
C PHE A 201 0.63 2.44 9.89
N CYS A 202 -0.48 2.37 9.15
CA CYS A 202 -1.75 2.93 9.59
C CYS A 202 -2.96 2.22 8.96
N HIS A 203 -4.04 2.16 9.74
CA HIS A 203 -5.33 1.66 9.29
C HIS A 203 -6.14 2.76 8.61
N THR A 204 -7.07 2.33 7.75
CA THR A 204 -8.05 3.21 7.12
C THR A 204 -9.42 3.02 7.77
N PHE A 205 -9.83 3.96 8.62
CA PHE A 205 -11.13 3.95 9.27
C PHE A 205 -12.16 4.71 8.43
N LYS A 206 -13.18 3.99 7.94
CA LYS A 206 -14.30 4.59 7.20
C LYS A 206 -15.13 5.49 8.13
N LEU A 207 -15.35 6.73 7.72
CA LEU A 207 -16.16 7.71 8.45
C LEU A 207 -17.58 7.73 7.89
N TYR A 208 -18.55 7.83 8.78
CA TYR A 208 -19.97 7.87 8.44
C TYR A 208 -20.61 9.16 8.94
N ARG A 209 -21.66 9.63 8.26
CA ARG A 209 -22.54 10.68 8.82
C ARG A 209 -23.20 10.12 10.08
N GLY A 210 -23.27 10.92 11.15
CA GLY A 210 -24.08 10.56 12.31
C GLY A 210 -25.51 10.24 11.87
N ARG A 211 -26.19 9.32 12.56
CA ARG A 211 -27.57 8.93 12.23
C ARG A 211 -28.42 10.19 12.08
N SER A 212 -28.77 10.51 10.84
CA SER A 212 -29.89 11.42 10.57
C SER A 212 -31.15 10.74 11.10
N GLN A 213 -32.08 11.50 11.65
CA GLN A 213 -33.42 10.98 11.99
C GLN A 213 -34.22 10.57 10.74
N ASP A 214 -33.69 10.85 9.55
CA ASP A 214 -34.31 10.47 8.28
C ASP A 214 -33.74 9.14 7.77
N LEU A 215 -34.59 8.10 7.83
CA LEU A 215 -34.35 6.70 7.45
C LEU A 215 -34.07 6.47 5.95
N SER A 216 -33.84 7.52 5.15
CA SER A 216 -33.72 7.42 3.69
C SER A 216 -32.31 7.60 3.12
N ASP A 217 -31.32 7.99 3.93
CA ASP A 217 -29.94 8.09 3.47
C ASP A 217 -29.19 6.79 3.79
N ASP A 218 -28.93 6.02 2.74
CA ASP A 218 -27.86 5.03 2.64
C ASP A 218 -26.63 5.54 3.44
N PRO A 219 -26.06 4.80 4.42
CA PRO A 219 -24.94 5.28 5.22
C PRO A 219 -23.66 5.30 4.38
N SER A 220 -23.62 6.18 3.38
CA SER A 220 -22.52 6.31 2.47
C SER A 220 -21.32 6.86 3.26
N VAL A 221 -20.19 6.17 3.13
CA VAL A 221 -18.91 6.62 3.67
C VAL A 221 -18.67 8.07 3.24
N VAL A 222 -18.38 8.95 4.20
CA VAL A 222 -18.20 10.39 3.98
C VAL A 222 -16.75 10.84 4.09
N GLY A 223 -15.86 9.90 4.27
CA GLY A 223 -14.42 10.07 4.21
C GLY A 223 -13.73 8.96 4.97
N GLU A 224 -12.43 9.12 5.12
CA GLU A 224 -11.57 8.14 5.77
C GLU A 224 -10.65 8.87 6.76
N PHE A 225 -10.43 8.23 7.90
CA PHE A 225 -9.38 8.61 8.83
C PHE A 225 -8.24 7.60 8.72
N LYS A 226 -7.06 8.06 8.33
CA LYS A 226 -5.81 7.28 8.36
C LYS A 226 -5.22 7.42 9.75
N GLY A 227 -5.03 6.31 10.45
CA GLY A 227 -4.43 6.34 11.78
C GLY A 227 -4.20 4.96 12.39
N SER A 228 -3.60 4.93 13.57
CA SER A 228 -3.36 3.71 14.34
C SER A 228 -3.38 3.98 15.84
N PHE A 229 -3.48 2.93 16.64
CA PHE A 229 -3.52 3.00 18.10
C PHE A 229 -2.52 2.03 18.71
N LYS A 230 -1.89 2.43 19.81
CA LYS A 230 -1.08 1.55 20.65
C LYS A 230 -1.58 1.70 22.09
N ILE A 231 -2.01 0.60 22.67
CA ILE A 231 -2.68 0.55 23.98
C ILE A 231 -1.87 -0.33 24.91
N TYR A 232 -1.44 0.23 26.04
CA TYR A 232 -0.60 -0.49 26.99
C TYR A 232 -0.79 0.01 28.43
N PRO A 233 -0.61 -0.87 29.44
CA PRO A 233 -0.77 -0.49 30.83
C PRO A 233 0.30 0.52 31.28
N LEU A 234 -0.09 1.43 32.17
CA LEU A 234 0.82 2.34 32.85
C LEU A 234 0.97 1.92 34.32
N PRO A 235 2.17 2.06 34.91
CA PRO A 235 2.37 1.75 36.31
C PRO A 235 1.58 2.71 37.22
N ASP A 236 1.00 2.18 38.29
CA ASP A 236 0.36 2.99 39.35
C ASP A 236 1.40 3.61 40.31
N ASP A 237 2.54 2.94 40.50
CA ASP A 237 3.63 3.45 41.35
C ASP A 237 4.44 4.51 40.57
N PRO A 238 4.49 5.77 41.03
CA PRO A 238 5.26 6.84 40.38
C PRO A 238 6.78 6.61 40.38
N ARG A 239 7.29 5.62 41.14
CA ARG A 239 8.70 5.24 41.14
C ARG A 239 9.08 4.36 39.96
N VAL A 240 8.10 3.71 39.34
CA VAL A 240 8.32 2.88 38.15
C VAL A 240 8.37 3.81 36.93
N PRO A 241 9.43 3.75 36.11
CA PRO A 241 9.51 4.54 34.90
C PRO A 241 8.31 4.31 33.99
N VAL A 242 7.84 5.36 33.33
CA VAL A 242 6.79 5.21 32.31
C VAL A 242 7.35 4.43 31.12
N PRO A 243 6.56 3.53 30.52
CA PRO A 243 6.97 2.82 29.32
C PRO A 243 7.32 3.80 28.19
N PRO A 244 8.25 3.44 27.28
CA PRO A 244 8.58 4.27 26.14
C PRO A 244 7.35 4.47 25.24
N ARG A 245 7.33 5.58 24.48
CA ARG A 245 6.29 5.78 23.47
C ARG A 245 6.48 4.79 22.32
N GLN A 246 5.42 4.54 21.55
CA GLN A 246 5.41 3.51 20.53
C GLN A 246 5.50 4.11 19.12
N PHE A 247 4.96 5.31 18.93
CA PHE A 247 5.07 6.03 17.64
C PHE A 247 6.28 6.96 17.65
N HIS A 248 7.39 6.48 17.08
CA HIS A 248 8.63 7.25 16.89
C HIS A 248 9.02 7.28 15.40
N GLN A 249 9.82 8.29 15.01
CA GLN A 249 10.41 8.39 13.67
C GLN A 249 9.41 8.20 12.50
N LEU A 250 8.37 9.04 12.48
CA LEU A 250 7.35 8.98 11.43
C LEU A 250 7.91 9.40 10.06
N PRO A 251 7.43 8.81 8.95
CA PRO A 251 7.83 9.19 7.60
C PRO A 251 7.44 10.63 7.27
N ALA A 252 8.01 11.17 6.19
CA ALA A 252 7.72 12.52 5.72
C ALA A 252 6.21 12.73 5.52
N ARG A 253 5.68 13.79 6.13
CA ARG A 253 4.23 14.07 6.24
C ARG A 253 3.67 14.93 5.12
N GLY A 254 4.53 15.45 4.25
CA GLY A 254 4.16 16.38 3.19
C GLY A 254 3.60 15.67 1.95
N PRO A 255 2.81 16.37 1.13
CA PRO A 255 2.46 15.88 -0.19
C PRO A 255 3.71 15.61 -1.04
N GLN A 256 3.74 14.47 -1.73
CA GLN A 256 4.84 14.05 -2.59
C GLN A 256 4.31 13.74 -3.99
N GLU A 257 4.98 14.28 -5.00
CA GLU A 257 4.70 13.92 -6.39
C GLU A 257 5.30 12.55 -6.72
N CYS A 258 4.53 11.72 -7.39
CA CYS A 258 4.90 10.37 -7.78
C CYS A 258 4.58 10.14 -9.25
N LEU A 259 5.46 9.41 -9.95
CA LEU A 259 5.18 8.84 -11.26
C LEU A 259 4.69 7.40 -11.07
N LEU A 260 3.48 7.12 -11.55
CA LEU A 260 2.88 5.79 -11.49
C LEU A 260 3.02 5.11 -12.85
N ARG A 261 3.53 3.88 -12.82
CA ARG A 261 3.65 2.99 -13.97
C ARG A 261 2.82 1.76 -13.68
N VAL A 262 1.72 1.59 -14.42
CA VAL A 262 0.75 0.51 -14.22
C VAL A 262 0.86 -0.43 -15.40
N TYR A 263 1.22 -1.69 -15.16
CA TYR A 263 1.32 -2.71 -16.20
C TYR A 263 0.05 -3.54 -16.20
N ILE A 264 -0.73 -3.50 -17.28
CA ILE A 264 -1.93 -4.33 -17.44
C ILE A 264 -1.61 -5.47 -18.41
N ILE A 265 -1.58 -6.68 -17.88
CA ILE A 265 -1.14 -7.86 -18.63
C ILE A 265 -2.32 -8.46 -19.39
N ARG A 266 -3.32 -8.93 -18.65
CA ARG A 266 -4.50 -9.60 -19.21
C ARG A 266 -5.67 -9.54 -18.24
N ALA A 267 -6.88 -9.76 -18.74
CA ALA A 267 -8.02 -10.13 -17.92
C ALA A 267 -8.56 -11.49 -18.35
N PHE A 268 -9.33 -12.15 -17.48
CA PHE A 268 -9.94 -13.43 -17.76
C PHE A 268 -11.23 -13.64 -16.98
N GLY A 269 -12.12 -14.47 -17.53
CA GLY A 269 -13.43 -14.73 -16.94
C GLY A 269 -14.34 -13.50 -16.93
N LEU A 270 -14.23 -12.62 -17.93
CA LEU A 270 -15.11 -11.44 -18.01
C LEU A 270 -16.58 -11.85 -18.16
N GLN A 271 -17.48 -11.04 -17.60
CA GLN A 271 -18.92 -11.26 -17.74
C GLN A 271 -19.36 -10.80 -19.14
N PRO A 272 -20.01 -11.66 -19.96
CA PRO A 272 -20.61 -11.25 -21.22
C PRO A 272 -21.54 -10.05 -21.06
N LYS A 273 -21.41 -9.09 -21.95
CA LYS A 273 -22.23 -7.88 -22.00
C LYS A 273 -23.01 -7.79 -23.31
N ASP A 274 -22.37 -8.23 -24.40
CA ASP A 274 -22.99 -8.29 -25.71
C ASP A 274 -23.93 -9.48 -25.91
N ALA A 275 -24.88 -9.30 -26.84
CA ALA A 275 -25.78 -10.36 -27.30
C ALA A 275 -25.04 -11.56 -27.95
N ASN A 276 -23.79 -11.38 -28.39
CA ASN A 276 -22.94 -12.45 -28.91
C ASN A 276 -22.34 -13.36 -27.80
N GLY A 277 -22.58 -13.03 -26.52
CA GLY A 277 -22.03 -13.76 -25.38
C GLY A 277 -20.56 -13.45 -25.07
N LYS A 278 -20.02 -12.34 -25.56
CA LYS A 278 -18.65 -11.83 -25.39
C LYS A 278 -18.67 -10.37 -24.92
N CYS A 279 -17.49 -9.76 -24.96
CA CYS A 279 -17.23 -8.35 -24.74
C CYS A 279 -16.19 -7.86 -25.74
N ASP A 280 -16.12 -6.55 -25.90
CA ASP A 280 -15.10 -5.77 -26.57
C ASP A 280 -14.30 -4.95 -25.53
N PRO A 281 -13.55 -5.60 -24.60
CA PRO A 281 -12.97 -4.94 -23.45
C PRO A 281 -11.87 -3.93 -23.78
N TYR A 282 -11.88 -2.80 -23.08
CA TYR A 282 -10.77 -1.85 -23.01
C TYR A 282 -10.54 -1.34 -21.57
N VAL A 283 -9.35 -0.79 -21.34
CA VAL A 283 -8.91 -0.33 -20.02
C VAL A 283 -9.12 1.17 -19.86
N LYS A 284 -9.62 1.58 -18.69
CA LYS A 284 -9.59 2.97 -18.23
C LYS A 284 -8.93 3.04 -16.85
N ILE A 285 -7.88 3.86 -16.74
CA ILE A 285 -7.16 4.08 -15.49
C ILE A 285 -7.42 5.50 -15.01
N SER A 286 -7.64 5.69 -13.71
CA SER A 286 -7.80 7.02 -13.13
C SER A 286 -7.18 7.13 -11.74
N VAL A 287 -6.62 8.30 -11.44
CA VAL A 287 -6.13 8.68 -10.12
C VAL A 287 -6.48 10.15 -9.88
N GLY A 288 -7.14 10.46 -8.77
CA GLY A 288 -7.63 11.82 -8.52
C GLY A 288 -8.51 12.35 -9.66
N LYS A 289 -8.05 13.41 -10.33
CA LYS A 289 -8.74 14.01 -11.50
C LYS A 289 -8.17 13.58 -12.85
N LYS A 290 -7.07 12.83 -12.86
CA LYS A 290 -6.39 12.39 -14.08
C LYS A 290 -6.93 11.03 -14.49
N SER A 291 -7.08 10.81 -15.79
CA SER A 291 -7.50 9.52 -16.33
C SER A 291 -6.94 9.27 -17.72
N ILE A 292 -6.61 8.01 -18.01
CA ILE A 292 -6.27 7.51 -19.34
C ILE A 292 -7.40 6.59 -19.77
N ASN A 293 -7.93 6.82 -20.98
CA ASN A 293 -8.97 6.01 -21.59
C ASN A 293 -8.39 5.31 -22.83
N ASP A 294 -8.24 3.98 -22.77
CA ASP A 294 -7.66 3.18 -23.85
C ASP A 294 -8.72 2.60 -24.81
N GLN A 295 -9.87 3.27 -24.92
CA GLN A 295 -11.03 2.82 -25.72
C GLN A 295 -10.70 2.54 -27.19
N GLU A 296 -9.83 3.35 -27.81
CA GLU A 296 -9.43 3.15 -29.22
C GLU A 296 -8.68 1.84 -29.45
N ASN A 297 -8.19 1.21 -28.38
CA ASN A 297 -7.47 -0.06 -28.42
C ASN A 297 -8.23 -1.20 -27.74
N TYR A 298 -9.56 -1.19 -27.84
CA TYR A 298 -10.39 -2.30 -27.38
C TYR A 298 -10.02 -3.61 -28.08
N ILE A 299 -10.26 -4.74 -27.41
CA ILE A 299 -9.97 -6.07 -27.94
C ILE A 299 -11.29 -6.76 -28.25
N ALA A 300 -11.57 -7.00 -29.53
CA ALA A 300 -12.89 -7.47 -29.94
C ALA A 300 -13.20 -8.92 -29.54
N CYS A 301 -14.48 -9.19 -29.26
CA CYS A 301 -15.11 -10.51 -29.15
C CYS A 301 -14.41 -11.49 -28.19
N THR A 302 -13.99 -11.03 -27.01
CA THR A 302 -13.25 -11.86 -26.04
C THR A 302 -13.71 -11.68 -24.60
N LEU A 303 -13.55 -12.74 -23.80
CA LEU A 303 -13.69 -12.69 -22.33
C LEU A 303 -12.34 -12.85 -21.62
N GLU A 304 -11.26 -12.99 -22.40
CA GLU A 304 -9.89 -13.20 -21.93
C GLU A 304 -8.91 -12.28 -22.68
N PRO A 305 -9.09 -10.95 -22.61
CA PRO A 305 -8.23 -10.01 -23.32
C PRO A 305 -6.80 -10.05 -22.79
N VAL A 306 -5.82 -10.08 -23.70
CA VAL A 306 -4.40 -9.86 -23.38
C VAL A 306 -4.04 -8.44 -23.82
N PHE A 307 -3.81 -7.55 -22.87
CA PHE A 307 -3.50 -6.15 -23.13
C PHE A 307 -2.00 -5.95 -23.34
N GLY A 308 -1.17 -6.39 -22.40
CA GLY A 308 0.28 -6.25 -22.48
C GLY A 308 0.78 -4.81 -22.52
N LYS A 309 0.13 -3.89 -21.81
CA LYS A 309 0.40 -2.44 -21.91
C LYS A 309 0.87 -1.82 -20.60
N LEU A 310 1.75 -0.84 -20.75
CA LEU A 310 2.14 0.10 -19.71
C LEU A 310 1.30 1.38 -19.83
N PHE A 311 0.78 1.86 -18.71
CA PHE A 311 0.16 3.16 -18.58
C PHE A 311 0.95 4.00 -17.57
N GLU A 312 1.28 5.24 -17.94
CA GLU A 312 2.05 6.14 -17.11
C GLU A 312 1.22 7.40 -16.76
N LEU A 313 1.15 7.72 -15.47
CA LEU A 313 0.40 8.87 -14.95
C LEU A 313 1.07 9.42 -13.69
N SER A 314 1.07 10.73 -13.51
CA SER A 314 1.58 11.35 -12.27
C SER A 314 0.47 11.53 -11.23
N CYS A 315 0.78 11.41 -9.95
CA CYS A 315 -0.15 11.72 -8.85
C CYS A 315 0.56 12.45 -7.71
N THR A 316 -0.19 13.06 -6.81
CA THR A 316 0.36 13.60 -5.56
C THR A 316 -0.16 12.81 -4.37
N LEU A 317 0.69 12.01 -3.73
CA LEU A 317 0.33 11.31 -2.51
C LEU A 317 0.43 12.27 -1.30
N PRO A 318 -0.48 12.19 -0.32
CA PRO A 318 -1.63 11.29 -0.26
C PRO A 318 -2.95 11.95 -0.71
N LEU A 319 -2.88 13.06 -1.46
CA LEU A 319 -4.07 13.75 -2.00
C LEU A 319 -4.82 12.88 -3.02
N GLU A 320 -4.07 12.18 -3.87
CA GLU A 320 -4.56 11.35 -4.97
C GLU A 320 -4.11 9.89 -4.76
N LYS A 321 -4.59 9.26 -3.68
CA LYS A 321 -4.14 7.92 -3.26
C LYS A 321 -4.86 6.75 -3.96
N ASP A 322 -6.08 6.96 -4.46
CA ASP A 322 -6.91 5.87 -5.00
C ASP A 322 -6.67 5.72 -6.50
N LEU A 323 -5.85 4.73 -6.87
CA LEU A 323 -5.69 4.30 -8.26
C LEU A 323 -6.86 3.38 -8.63
N LYS A 324 -7.67 3.78 -9.59
CA LYS A 324 -8.80 2.97 -10.09
C LYS A 324 -8.49 2.44 -11.47
N ILE A 325 -8.65 1.13 -11.63
CA ILE A 325 -8.53 0.44 -12.91
C ILE A 325 -9.90 -0.12 -13.24
N THR A 326 -10.49 0.32 -14.34
CA THR A 326 -11.82 -0.08 -14.79
C THR A 326 -11.73 -0.73 -16.16
N LEU A 327 -12.41 -1.87 -16.33
CA LEU A 327 -12.68 -2.43 -17.65
C LEU A 327 -14.05 -1.99 -18.12
N TYR A 328 -14.10 -1.57 -19.37
CA TYR A 328 -15.31 -1.21 -20.09
C TYR A 328 -15.48 -2.10 -21.31
N ASP A 329 -16.73 -2.29 -21.70
CA ASP A 329 -17.15 -2.96 -22.91
C ASP A 329 -17.45 -1.89 -23.97
N TYR A 330 -16.74 -1.93 -25.09
CA TYR A 330 -16.93 -0.98 -26.17
C TYR A 330 -18.19 -1.29 -26.96
N ASP A 331 -19.06 -0.30 -27.12
CA ASP A 331 -20.29 -0.41 -27.89
C ASP A 331 -20.29 0.56 -29.08
N LEU A 332 -20.43 0.04 -30.31
CA LEU A 332 -20.45 0.89 -31.51
C LEU A 332 -21.66 1.84 -31.57
N LEU A 333 -22.83 1.38 -31.09
CA LEU A 333 -24.12 2.05 -31.27
C LEU A 333 -24.78 2.49 -29.95
N SER A 334 -24.20 2.12 -28.81
CA SER A 334 -24.67 2.46 -27.46
C SER A 334 -23.55 3.09 -26.64
N LYS A 335 -23.85 3.39 -25.38
CA LYS A 335 -22.85 3.88 -24.43
C LYS A 335 -22.12 2.69 -23.84
N ASP A 336 -20.79 2.71 -23.92
CA ASP A 336 -19.91 1.70 -23.31
C ASP A 336 -20.34 1.32 -21.89
N GLU A 337 -20.45 0.01 -21.65
CA GLU A 337 -20.86 -0.54 -20.37
C GLU A 337 -19.65 -0.79 -19.47
N LYS A 338 -19.74 -0.48 -18.17
CA LYS A 338 -18.70 -0.85 -17.22
C LYS A 338 -18.77 -2.35 -16.93
N ILE A 339 -17.70 -3.09 -17.26
CA ILE A 339 -17.56 -4.50 -16.92
C ILE A 339 -17.27 -4.65 -15.42
N GLY A 340 -16.30 -3.90 -14.91
CA GLY A 340 -15.92 -3.92 -13.50
C GLY A 340 -14.72 -3.02 -13.19
N GLU A 341 -14.43 -2.83 -11.90
CA GLU A 341 -13.34 -1.98 -11.41
C GLU A 341 -12.64 -2.60 -10.21
N THR A 342 -11.34 -2.32 -10.10
CA THR A 342 -10.55 -2.53 -8.89
C THR A 342 -9.89 -1.21 -8.47
N VAL A 343 -9.63 -1.08 -7.17
CA VAL A 343 -9.00 0.11 -6.58
C VAL A 343 -7.77 -0.31 -5.78
N ILE A 344 -6.69 0.46 -5.91
CA ILE A 344 -5.44 0.29 -5.17
C ILE A 344 -5.21 1.55 -4.34
N ASP A 345 -5.00 1.40 -3.03
CA ASP A 345 -4.59 2.49 -2.15
C ASP A 345 -3.06 2.66 -2.23
N LEU A 346 -2.63 3.57 -3.10
CA LEU A 346 -1.22 3.86 -3.36
C LEU A 346 -0.49 4.36 -2.12
N GLU A 347 -1.19 5.05 -1.21
CA GLU A 347 -0.57 5.54 0.02
C GLU A 347 -0.20 4.39 0.94
N ASN A 348 -1.08 3.40 1.12
CA ASN A 348 -0.76 2.20 1.91
C ASN A 348 0.41 1.42 1.31
N ARG A 349 0.40 1.19 -0.01
CA ARG A 349 1.54 0.54 -0.69
C ARG A 349 2.85 1.29 -0.51
N PHE A 350 2.80 2.62 -0.54
CA PHE A 350 3.97 3.48 -0.38
C PHE A 350 4.53 3.50 1.04
N LEU A 351 3.66 3.51 2.06
CA LEU A 351 4.02 3.64 3.48
C LEU A 351 4.31 2.31 4.16
N SER A 352 3.83 1.20 3.61
CA SER A 352 4.01 -0.12 4.22
C SER A 352 5.48 -0.54 4.32
N LYS A 353 5.87 -1.14 5.46
CA LYS A 353 7.21 -1.69 5.71
C LYS A 353 7.61 -2.76 4.68
N TYR A 354 6.63 -3.41 4.04
CA TYR A 354 6.85 -4.45 3.04
C TYR A 354 7.35 -3.92 1.69
N GLY A 355 7.33 -2.60 1.46
CA GLY A 355 7.88 -2.01 0.25
C GLY A 355 7.15 -2.43 -1.03
N ALA A 356 5.82 -2.42 -0.99
CA ALA A 356 4.90 -2.86 -2.04
C ALA A 356 4.89 -1.96 -3.29
N ARG A 357 6.07 -1.76 -3.90
CA ARG A 357 6.31 -0.99 -5.14
C ARG A 357 6.46 -1.96 -6.33
N CYS A 358 7.51 -1.81 -7.15
CA CYS A 358 7.81 -2.76 -8.23
C CYS A 358 8.32 -4.14 -7.75
N GLY A 359 8.58 -4.28 -6.44
CA GLY A 359 9.09 -5.50 -5.83
C GLY A 359 10.56 -5.78 -6.14
N LEU A 360 11.16 -6.70 -5.37
CA LEU A 360 12.55 -7.08 -5.50
C LEU A 360 12.75 -8.28 -6.46
N PRO A 361 13.48 -8.14 -7.59
CA PRO A 361 13.83 -9.26 -8.46
C PRO A 361 14.76 -10.25 -7.74
N GLN A 362 14.94 -11.48 -8.27
CA GLN A 362 15.80 -12.50 -7.64
C GLN A 362 17.28 -12.17 -7.77
N THR A 363 17.67 -11.62 -8.92
CA THR A 363 19.01 -11.11 -9.18
C THR A 363 18.98 -9.66 -9.63
N TYR A 364 20.07 -8.94 -9.38
CA TYR A 364 20.23 -7.58 -9.86
C TYR A 364 20.85 -7.63 -11.25
N CYS A 365 20.05 -7.33 -12.27
CA CYS A 365 20.48 -7.22 -13.66
C CYS A 365 20.43 -5.77 -14.14
N VAL A 366 21.43 -5.35 -14.91
CA VAL A 366 21.51 -4.00 -15.50
C VAL A 366 20.90 -3.91 -16.90
N SER A 367 20.61 -5.05 -17.52
CA SER A 367 20.02 -5.17 -18.85
C SER A 367 19.20 -6.45 -19.00
N GLY A 368 18.62 -6.68 -20.18
CA GLY A 368 17.85 -7.88 -20.49
C GLY A 368 16.46 -7.93 -19.84
N PRO A 369 15.76 -9.07 -19.90
CA PRO A 369 14.37 -9.21 -19.43
C PRO A 369 14.22 -9.02 -17.92
N ASN A 370 15.32 -9.17 -17.16
CA ASN A 370 15.37 -9.04 -15.70
C ASN A 370 15.95 -7.70 -15.22
N GLN A 371 16.06 -6.71 -16.11
CA GLN A 371 16.61 -5.39 -15.78
C GLN A 371 15.92 -4.78 -14.55
N TRP A 372 16.75 -4.23 -13.66
CA TRP A 372 16.32 -3.51 -12.47
C TRP A 372 15.38 -2.34 -12.81
N ARG A 373 14.29 -2.20 -12.04
CA ARG A 373 13.21 -1.22 -12.31
C ARG A 373 13.03 -0.16 -11.23
N ASP A 374 13.66 -0.31 -10.06
CA ASP A 374 13.56 0.69 -9.01
C ASP A 374 14.48 1.89 -9.33
N GLN A 375 14.02 3.09 -8.99
CA GLN A 375 14.78 4.32 -9.16
C GLN A 375 16.05 4.34 -8.30
N LEU A 376 16.05 3.62 -7.17
CA LEU A 376 17.18 3.48 -6.27
C LEU A 376 17.90 2.17 -6.51
N ARG A 377 19.22 2.19 -6.38
CA ARG A 377 20.02 0.96 -6.41
C ARG A 377 19.79 0.13 -5.13
N PRO A 378 19.97 -1.20 -5.18
CA PRO A 378 19.86 -2.06 -4.01
C PRO A 378 20.67 -1.57 -2.79
N SER A 379 21.89 -1.08 -3.00
CA SER A 379 22.74 -0.54 -1.93
C SER A 379 22.11 0.66 -1.22
N GLN A 380 21.51 1.57 -1.99
CA GLN A 380 20.80 2.75 -1.49
C GLN A 380 19.51 2.34 -0.76
N LEU A 381 18.75 1.40 -1.31
CA LEU A 381 17.56 0.85 -0.65
C LEU A 381 17.91 0.19 0.68
N LEU A 382 18.99 -0.62 0.73
CA LEU A 382 19.44 -1.26 1.96
C LEU A 382 19.88 -0.24 3.01
N HIS A 383 20.56 0.83 2.59
CA HIS A 383 20.93 1.91 3.49
C HIS A 383 19.69 2.62 4.08
N LEU A 384 18.72 2.98 3.24
CA LEU A 384 17.47 3.60 3.68
C LEU A 384 16.67 2.68 4.60
N PHE A 385 16.58 1.39 4.26
CA PHE A 385 15.98 0.37 5.10
C PHE A 385 16.67 0.31 6.47
N SER A 386 18.01 0.38 6.50
CA SER A 386 18.76 0.39 7.76
C SER A 386 18.42 1.61 8.61
N LEU A 387 18.30 2.79 8.02
CA LEU A 387 17.93 4.01 8.74
C LEU A 387 16.50 3.94 9.29
N GLN A 388 15.55 3.49 8.47
CA GLN A 388 14.13 3.36 8.86
C GLN A 388 13.91 2.39 10.01
N HIS A 389 14.70 1.32 10.07
CA HIS A 389 14.62 0.30 11.12
C HIS A 389 15.65 0.52 12.24
N ASN A 390 16.37 1.64 12.23
CA ASN A 390 17.40 1.97 13.21
C ASN A 390 18.44 0.84 13.37
N TYR A 391 18.85 0.26 12.25
CA TYR A 391 19.91 -0.73 12.15
C TYR A 391 21.27 -0.09 11.84
N LYS A 392 22.35 -0.80 12.21
CA LYS A 392 23.70 -0.44 11.78
C LYS A 392 23.77 -0.43 10.26
N ALA A 393 24.46 0.58 9.71
CA ALA A 393 24.67 0.68 8.28
C ALA A 393 25.36 -0.58 7.71
N PRO A 394 24.98 -1.02 6.50
CA PRO A 394 25.58 -2.17 5.85
C PRO A 394 27.08 -1.95 5.60
N VAL A 395 27.89 -2.97 5.88
CA VAL A 395 29.35 -2.92 5.67
C VAL A 395 29.72 -3.74 4.45
N TYR A 396 30.19 -3.08 3.41
CA TYR A 396 30.61 -3.69 2.15
C TYR A 396 32.10 -4.02 2.13
N LYS A 397 32.43 -5.19 1.59
CA LYS A 397 33.78 -5.63 1.24
C LYS A 397 33.79 -6.13 -0.20
N SER A 398 34.95 -6.52 -0.73
CA SER A 398 35.11 -6.93 -2.13
C SER A 398 34.24 -8.13 -2.54
N ASP A 399 34.06 -9.12 -1.66
CA ASP A 399 33.39 -10.39 -1.94
C ASP A 399 32.16 -10.63 -1.05
N ARG A 400 31.84 -9.69 -0.15
CA ARG A 400 30.84 -9.90 0.89
C ARG A 400 30.22 -8.63 1.46
N LEU A 401 29.07 -8.80 2.07
CA LEU A 401 28.31 -7.78 2.78
C LEU A 401 27.96 -8.27 4.19
N ILE A 402 28.11 -7.41 5.18
CA ILE A 402 27.67 -7.68 6.56
C ILE A 402 26.48 -6.77 6.88
N PHE A 403 25.36 -7.38 7.24
CA PHE A 403 24.12 -6.68 7.60
C PHE A 403 23.31 -7.50 8.61
N ARG A 404 22.84 -6.86 9.69
CA ARG A 404 22.09 -7.50 10.82
C ARG A 404 22.75 -8.78 11.35
N ASP A 405 24.06 -8.71 11.60
CA ASP A 405 24.88 -9.85 12.06
C ASP A 405 24.87 -11.07 11.14
N GLN A 406 24.41 -10.90 9.90
CA GLN A 406 24.48 -11.90 8.83
C GLN A 406 25.54 -11.48 7.81
N GLU A 407 26.28 -12.48 7.33
CA GLU A 407 27.24 -12.32 6.25
C GLU A 407 26.63 -12.87 4.95
N TYR A 408 26.77 -12.10 3.88
CA TYR A 408 26.33 -12.47 2.54
C TYR A 408 27.59 -12.55 1.68
N ILE A 409 27.89 -13.73 1.12
CA ILE A 409 29.12 -13.99 0.39
C ILE A 409 28.78 -14.26 -1.08
N LEU A 410 29.54 -13.66 -2.00
CA LEU A 410 29.25 -13.74 -3.43
C LEU A 410 29.26 -15.18 -3.96
N SER A 411 30.25 -15.98 -3.57
CA SER A 411 30.37 -17.38 -4.02
C SER A 411 29.17 -18.24 -3.64
N GLU A 412 28.54 -17.97 -2.48
CA GLU A 412 27.34 -18.67 -2.05
C GLU A 412 26.09 -18.25 -2.83
N LEU A 413 26.06 -17.00 -3.31
CA LEU A 413 24.95 -16.46 -4.09
C LEU A 413 24.95 -16.96 -5.54
N GLU A 414 26.13 -17.25 -6.07
CA GLU A 414 26.36 -17.70 -7.45
C GLU A 414 26.51 -19.22 -7.57
N ASP A 415 26.59 -19.96 -6.45
CA ASP A 415 26.81 -21.41 -6.47
C ASP A 415 25.71 -22.13 -7.26
N GLY A 416 26.12 -22.96 -8.22
CA GLY A 416 25.22 -23.71 -9.09
C GLY A 416 24.38 -22.90 -10.08
N LYS A 417 24.58 -21.58 -10.22
CA LYS A 417 23.84 -20.74 -11.16
C LYS A 417 24.54 -20.62 -12.51
N ALA A 418 23.74 -20.60 -13.58
CA ALA A 418 24.23 -20.33 -14.92
C ALA A 418 24.82 -18.91 -15.03
N LEU A 419 25.83 -18.75 -15.89
CA LEU A 419 26.38 -17.43 -16.22
C LEU A 419 25.30 -16.57 -16.89
N ASN A 420 24.84 -15.55 -16.17
CA ASN A 420 23.90 -14.56 -16.69
C ASN A 420 24.69 -13.29 -17.09
N PRO A 421 24.76 -12.94 -18.38
CA PRO A 421 25.55 -11.79 -18.86
C PRO A 421 24.96 -10.44 -18.43
N HIS A 422 23.73 -10.41 -17.93
CA HIS A 422 23.04 -9.19 -17.53
C HIS A 422 23.29 -8.78 -16.08
N LEU A 423 24.00 -9.60 -15.30
CA LEU A 423 24.26 -9.35 -13.87
C LEU A 423 25.01 -8.03 -13.67
N GLY A 424 24.53 -7.24 -12.71
CA GLY A 424 25.19 -5.98 -12.33
C GLY A 424 26.37 -6.15 -11.37
N PRO A 425 26.91 -5.02 -10.85
CA PRO A 425 28.04 -5.02 -9.93
C PRO A 425 27.80 -5.88 -8.68
N VAL A 426 28.88 -6.46 -8.15
CA VAL A 426 28.86 -7.36 -6.96
C VAL A 426 28.20 -6.70 -5.75
N GLU A 427 28.50 -5.43 -5.50
CA GLU A 427 27.94 -4.66 -4.38
C GLU A 427 26.41 -4.65 -4.38
N GLU A 428 25.81 -4.36 -5.53
CA GLU A 428 24.36 -4.27 -5.68
C GLU A 428 23.68 -5.64 -5.60
N ARG A 429 24.36 -6.69 -6.09
CA ARG A 429 23.88 -8.08 -5.98
C ARG A 429 23.84 -8.56 -4.53
N LEU A 430 24.89 -8.25 -3.76
CA LEU A 430 24.95 -8.52 -2.33
C LEU A 430 23.88 -7.74 -1.56
N ALA A 431 23.71 -6.45 -1.85
CA ALA A 431 22.69 -5.63 -1.21
C ALA A 431 21.27 -6.14 -1.49
N LEU A 432 20.97 -6.53 -2.73
CA LEU A 432 19.68 -7.13 -3.08
C LEU A 432 19.45 -8.44 -2.33
N ALA A 433 20.48 -9.29 -2.22
CA ALA A 433 20.37 -10.54 -1.46
C ALA A 433 20.03 -10.29 0.02
N ALA A 434 20.61 -9.25 0.62
CA ALA A 434 20.27 -8.83 1.97
C ALA A 434 18.83 -8.30 2.07
N LEU A 435 18.41 -7.42 1.17
CA LEU A 435 17.05 -6.87 1.11
C LEU A 435 15.98 -7.97 0.98
N ARG A 436 16.21 -8.97 0.11
CA ARG A 436 15.28 -10.09 -0.09
C ARG A 436 15.05 -10.93 1.15
N LYS A 437 15.96 -10.91 2.14
CA LYS A 437 15.79 -11.58 3.43
C LYS A 437 15.04 -10.75 4.48
N GLN A 438 14.61 -9.52 4.15
CA GLN A 438 13.93 -8.61 5.08
C GLN A 438 12.40 -8.68 5.02
N GLY A 439 11.83 -9.66 4.31
CA GLY A 439 10.37 -9.81 4.17
C GLY A 439 9.73 -8.79 3.23
N LEU A 440 10.52 -8.10 2.40
CA LEU A 440 10.04 -7.17 1.39
C LEU A 440 9.34 -7.89 0.24
N VAL A 441 8.38 -7.21 -0.38
CA VAL A 441 7.61 -7.74 -1.52
C VAL A 441 8.56 -8.11 -2.66
N PRO A 442 8.54 -9.37 -3.15
CA PRO A 442 9.32 -9.75 -4.31
C PRO A 442 8.73 -9.13 -5.59
N GLU A 443 9.52 -9.09 -6.65
CA GLU A 443 9.01 -8.79 -7.99
C GLU A 443 7.88 -9.76 -8.30
N HIS A 444 6.75 -9.21 -8.72
CA HIS A 444 5.52 -9.96 -8.82
C HIS A 444 4.60 -9.48 -9.94
N VAL A 445 3.61 -10.31 -10.21
CA VAL A 445 2.35 -9.94 -10.85
C VAL A 445 1.24 -10.34 -9.89
N GLU A 446 0.23 -9.49 -9.74
CA GLU A 446 -0.92 -9.77 -8.90
C GLU A 446 -2.19 -9.91 -9.75
N THR A 447 -3.14 -10.67 -9.22
CA THR A 447 -4.44 -10.88 -9.83
C THR A 447 -5.50 -10.20 -8.99
N ARG A 448 -6.20 -9.22 -9.55
CA ARG A 448 -7.19 -8.41 -8.83
C ARG A 448 -8.59 -8.73 -9.30
N ALA A 449 -9.52 -8.88 -8.36
CA ALA A 449 -10.93 -9.04 -8.65
C ALA A 449 -11.52 -7.74 -9.22
N LEU A 450 -12.45 -7.88 -10.17
CA LEU A 450 -13.19 -6.77 -10.75
C LEU A 450 -14.60 -6.69 -10.16
N TYR A 451 -14.89 -5.58 -9.46
CA TYR A 451 -16.16 -5.36 -8.79
C TYR A 451 -17.12 -4.53 -9.65
N SER A 452 -18.41 -4.89 -9.62
CA SER A 452 -19.46 -4.13 -10.30
C SER A 452 -19.92 -2.96 -9.43
N PRO A 453 -20.17 -1.77 -10.00
CA PRO A 453 -20.72 -0.63 -9.24
C PRO A 453 -22.13 -0.90 -8.68
N LEU A 454 -22.84 -1.92 -9.17
CA LEU A 454 -24.18 -2.29 -8.71
C LEU A 454 -24.17 -3.20 -7.47
N GLN A 455 -23.04 -3.86 -7.17
CA GLN A 455 -22.87 -4.76 -6.01
C GLN A 455 -21.41 -4.69 -5.51
N PRO A 456 -21.03 -3.66 -4.74
CA PRO A 456 -19.65 -3.43 -4.32
C PRO A 456 -19.12 -4.42 -3.26
N ASP A 457 -20.02 -5.07 -2.49
CA ASP A 457 -19.67 -5.94 -1.35
C ASP A 457 -19.92 -7.44 -1.61
N ILE A 458 -20.26 -7.83 -2.83
CA ILE A 458 -20.55 -9.22 -3.21
C ILE A 458 -19.61 -9.62 -4.35
N GLU A 459 -18.69 -10.54 -4.08
CA GLU A 459 -18.14 -11.38 -5.14
C GLU A 459 -19.31 -12.11 -5.79
N GLN A 460 -19.66 -11.73 -7.02
CA GLN A 460 -20.79 -12.34 -7.71
C GLN A 460 -20.45 -13.81 -8.02
N GLU A 461 -21.05 -14.72 -7.24
CA GLU A 461 -20.71 -16.14 -7.08
C GLU A 461 -20.51 -16.93 -8.39
N SER A 462 -19.36 -17.60 -8.51
CA SER A 462 -19.21 -19.06 -8.29
C SER A 462 -17.74 -19.34 -7.89
N PRO A 463 -17.45 -20.31 -7.01
CA PRO A 463 -16.09 -20.58 -6.50
C PRO A 463 -15.07 -21.01 -7.58
N ASP A 464 -15.51 -21.25 -8.81
CA ASP A 464 -14.70 -21.78 -9.90
C ASP A 464 -14.43 -20.78 -11.06
N VAL A 465 -14.98 -19.56 -11.04
CA VAL A 465 -14.72 -18.54 -12.09
C VAL A 465 -14.38 -17.18 -11.48
N LYS A 466 -13.13 -17.03 -11.04
CA LYS A 466 -12.62 -15.75 -10.54
C LYS A 466 -12.46 -14.75 -11.70
N ARG A 467 -13.14 -13.61 -11.62
CA ARG A 467 -13.08 -12.50 -12.59
C ARG A 467 -11.89 -11.63 -12.29
N ASN A 468 -10.90 -11.62 -13.15
CA ASN A 468 -9.57 -11.29 -12.71
C ASN A 468 -8.82 -10.43 -13.71
N LEU A 469 -8.15 -9.40 -13.20
CA LEU A 469 -7.20 -8.57 -13.92
C LEU A 469 -5.80 -8.87 -13.39
N ARG A 470 -4.87 -9.29 -14.26
CA ARG A 470 -3.46 -9.41 -13.89
C ARG A 470 -2.72 -8.13 -14.20
N ALA A 471 -2.10 -7.54 -13.17
CA ALA A 471 -1.40 -6.27 -13.24
C ALA A 471 -0.19 -6.20 -12.30
N ILE A 472 0.63 -5.16 -12.48
CA ILE A 472 1.70 -4.71 -11.58
C ILE A 472 1.49 -3.24 -11.27
#